data_AF-A0A1M5X0U6-F1
#
_entry.id   AF-A0A1M5X0U6-F1
#
_cell.length_a   1.000
_cell.length_b   1.000
_cell.length_c   1.000
_cell.angle_alpha   90.00
_cell.angle_beta   90.00
_cell.angle_gamma   90.00
#
_symmetry.space_group_name_H-M   'P 1'
#
loop_
_entity.id
_entity.type
_entity.pdbx_description
1 polymer ?
#
loop_
_entity_poly.entity_id
_entity_poly.type
_entity_poly.pdbx_seq_one_letter_code
_entity_poly.pdbx_strand_id
1 'polypeptide(L)' 'MTDILYEKQGSYLQGKEEGRAETRGEEKAIIARNLLKMKMSVKDISTATGLSEAEVLELQKEMQ' A
#
# COMPACT_ATOMS: atom_id res chain seq x y z
N MET A 1 -25.22 -19.35 23.98
CA MET A 1 -25.05 -19.85 22.59
C MET A 1 -24.93 -18.66 21.62
N THR A 2 -24.17 -17.64 22.02
CA THR A 2 -24.14 -16.30 21.41
C THR A 2 -22.70 -15.79 21.24
N ASP A 3 -21.77 -16.28 22.05
CA ASP A 3 -20.38 -15.79 22.05
C ASP A 3 -19.58 -16.28 20.83
N ILE A 4 -19.86 -17.49 20.34
CA ILE A 4 -19.16 -18.11 19.19
C ILE A 4 -19.45 -17.36 17.87
N LEU A 5 -20.60 -16.71 17.75
CA LEU A 5 -21.00 -15.96 16.55
C LEU A 5 -20.29 -14.60 16.47
N TYR A 6 -19.97 -13.99 17.61
CA TYR A 6 -19.29 -12.69 17.67
C TYR A 6 -17.80 -12.80 17.32
N GLU A 7 -17.10 -13.81 17.83
CA GLU A 7 -15.67 -14.01 17.52
C GLU A 7 -15.44 -14.34 16.03
N LYS A 8 -16.39 -15.05 15.41
CA LYS A 8 -16.33 -15.42 13.99
C LYS A 8 -16.57 -14.23 13.05
N GLN A 9 -17.36 -13.23 13.46
CA GLN A 9 -17.50 -11.98 12.70
C GLN A 9 -16.27 -11.08 12.82
N GLY A 10 -15.67 -10.98 14.02
CA GLY A 10 -14.48 -10.17 14.26
C GLY A 10 -13.27 -10.60 13.40
N SER A 11 -12.99 -11.90 13.38
CA SER A 11 -11.89 -12.48 12.59
C SER A 11 -12.05 -12.29 11.06
N TYR A 12 -13.28 -12.34 10.54
CA TYR A 12 -13.54 -12.11 9.11
C TYR A 12 -13.39 -10.63 8.71
N LEU A 13 -13.84 -9.71 9.57
CA LEU A 13 -13.67 -8.28 9.34
C LEU A 13 -12.19 -7.89 9.37
N GLN A 14 -11.44 -8.40 10.35
CA GLN A 14 -10.02 -8.13 10.48
C GLN A 14 -9.22 -8.66 9.29
N GLY A 15 -9.44 -9.91 8.87
CA GLY A 15 -8.76 -10.46 7.68
C GLY A 15 -9.11 -9.74 6.37
N LYS A 16 -10.30 -9.12 6.27
CA LYS A 16 -10.71 -8.34 5.10
C LYS A 16 -10.09 -6.93 5.08
N GLU A 17 -9.90 -6.31 6.25
CA GLU A 17 -9.21 -5.03 6.36
C GLU A 17 -7.70 -5.18 6.14
N GLU A 18 -7.08 -6.18 6.77
CA GLU A 18 -5.64 -6.47 6.61
C GLU A 18 -5.32 -6.80 5.15
N GLY A 19 -6.07 -7.72 4.51
CA GLY A 19 -5.87 -8.05 3.10
C GLY A 19 -6.12 -6.89 2.12
N ARG A 20 -6.99 -5.93 2.47
CA ARG A 20 -7.19 -4.70 1.67
C ARG A 20 -6.11 -3.66 1.88
N ALA A 21 -5.58 -3.53 3.09
CA ALA A 21 -4.53 -2.59 3.40
C ALA A 21 -3.20 -3.04 2.75
N GLU A 22 -2.88 -4.34 2.82
CA GLU A 22 -1.70 -4.92 2.18
C GLU A 22 -1.74 -4.73 0.66
N THR A 23 -2.81 -5.17 -0.01
CA THR A 23 -2.93 -5.06 -1.48
C THR A 23 -2.87 -3.60 -1.96
N ARG A 24 -3.50 -2.67 -1.25
CA ARG A 24 -3.55 -1.26 -1.66
C ARG A 24 -2.23 -0.52 -1.40
N GLY A 25 -1.46 -0.92 -0.39
CA GLY A 25 -0.11 -0.42 -0.14
C GLY A 25 0.89 -0.95 -1.16
N GLU A 26 0.82 -2.25 -1.45
CA GLU A 26 1.68 -2.92 -2.42
C GLU A 26 1.47 -2.40 -3.85
N GLU A 27 0.22 -2.19 -4.29
CA GLU A 27 -0.09 -1.64 -5.61
C GLU A 27 0.51 -0.25 -5.81
N LYS A 28 0.42 0.63 -4.81
CA LYS A 28 0.99 1.98 -4.87
C LYS A 28 2.52 1.95 -4.97
N ALA A 29 3.16 1.10 -4.18
CA ALA A 29 4.62 0.95 -4.22
C ALA A 29 5.08 0.38 -5.59
N ILE A 30 4.37 -0.61 -6.15
CA ILE A 30 4.67 -1.15 -7.48
C ILE A 30 4.55 -0.07 -8.56
N ILE A 31 3.47 0.72 -8.54
CA ILE A 31 3.28 1.83 -9.48
C ILE A 31 4.40 2.86 -9.32
N ALA A 32 4.72 3.29 -8.10
CA ALA A 32 5.79 4.24 -7.83
C ALA A 32 7.16 3.74 -8.35
N ARG A 33 7.50 2.48 -8.10
CA ARG A 33 8.73 1.85 -8.63
C ARG A 33 8.76 1.82 -10.16
N ASN A 34 7.64 1.53 -10.81
CA ASN A 34 7.56 1.55 -12.27
C ASN A 34 7.74 2.97 -12.83
N LEU A 35 7.14 3.98 -12.22
CA LEU A 35 7.31 5.38 -12.64
C LEU A 35 8.74 5.89 -12.39
N LEU A 36 9.39 5.46 -11.30
CA LEU A 36 10.81 5.71 -11.04
C LEU A 36 11.70 5.12 -12.14
N LYS A 37 11.41 3.89 -12.61
CA LYS A 37 12.12 3.28 -13.76
C LYS A 37 11.91 4.06 -15.05
N MET A 38 10.75 4.68 -15.22
CA MET A 38 10.46 5.59 -16.35
C MET A 38 11.14 6.96 -16.22
N LYS A 39 11.97 7.19 -15.19
CA LYS A 39 12.65 8.46 -14.88
C LYS A 39 11.70 9.63 -14.67
N MET A 40 10.47 9.38 -14.20
CA MET A 40 9.57 10.45 -13.77
C MET A 40 10.09 11.13 -12.49
N SER A 41 9.69 12.38 -12.29
CA SER A 41 10.09 13.14 -11.10
C SER A 41 9.38 12.61 -9.85
N VAL A 42 10.06 12.66 -8.69
CA VAL A 42 9.50 12.24 -7.40
C VAL A 42 8.16 12.94 -7.11
N LYS A 43 8.03 14.22 -7.51
CA LYS A 43 6.82 15.03 -7.34
C LYS A 43 5.64 14.54 -8.18
N ASP A 44 5.88 14.17 -9.43
CA ASP A 44 4.84 13.62 -10.31
C ASP A 44 4.40 12.24 -9.83
N ILE A 45 5.35 11.43 -9.34
CA ILE A 45 5.08 10.10 -8.77
C ILE A 45 4.25 10.22 -7.50
N SER A 46 4.60 11.15 -6.62
CA SER A 46 3.83 11.47 -5.41
C SER A 46 2.39 11.84 -5.77
N THR A 47 2.22 12.70 -6.78
CA THR A 47 0.89 13.12 -7.28
C THR A 47 0.09 11.95 -7.87
N ALA A 48 0.74 11.06 -8.64
CA ALA A 48 0.08 9.95 -9.33
C ALA A 48 -0.30 8.78 -8.40
N THR A 49 0.51 8.52 -7.37
CA THR A 49 0.35 7.36 -6.47
C THR A 49 -0.31 7.72 -5.14
N GLY A 50 -0.31 9.00 -4.78
CA GLY A 50 -0.74 9.49 -3.47
C GLY A 50 0.21 9.12 -2.33
N LEU A 51 1.46 8.72 -2.66
CA LEU A 51 2.55 8.59 -1.69
C LEU A 51 3.19 9.95 -1.46
N SER A 52 3.78 10.16 -0.30
CA SER A 52 4.61 11.33 -0.02
C SER A 52 5.93 11.26 -0.80
N GLU A 53 6.53 12.43 -1.06
CA GLU A 53 7.85 12.49 -1.71
C GLU A 53 8.92 11.72 -0.92
N ALA A 54 8.81 11.69 0.41
CA ALA A 54 9.70 10.92 1.29
C ALA A 54 9.58 9.41 1.06
N GLU A 55 8.36 8.87 0.98
CA GLU A 55 8.13 7.45 0.67
C GLU A 55 8.64 7.09 -0.72
N VAL A 56 8.45 7.97 -1.72
CA VAL A 56 8.98 7.75 -3.07
C VAL A 56 10.51 7.78 -3.11
N LEU A 57 11.15 8.67 -2.34
CA LEU A 57 12.61 8.71 -2.17
C LEU A 57 13.14 7.46 -1.47
N GLU A 58 12.41 6.93 -0.48
CA GLU A 58 12.77 5.70 0.22
C GLU A 58 12.70 4.49 -0.73
N LEU A 59 11.62 4.38 -1.51
CA LEU A 59 11.50 3.40 -2.59
C LEU A 59 12.60 3.53 -3.64
N GLN A 60 13.02 4.76 -3.96
CA GLN A 60 14.12 5.00 -4.89
C GLN A 60 15.46 4.49 -4.34
N LYS A 61 15.71 4.68 -3.04
CA LYS A 61 16.92 4.17 -2.36
C LYS A 61 16.94 2.66 -2.27
N GLU A 62 15.80 2.01 -2.02
CA GLU A 62 15.67 0.54 -2.01
C GLU A 62 16.00 -0.11 -3.36
N MET A 63 15.93 0.64 -4.46
CA MET A 63 16.16 0.16 -5.82
C MET A 63 17.59 0.35 -6.35
N GLN A 64 18.44 1.08 -5.61
CA GLN A 64 19.86 1.26 -5.95
C GLN A 64 20.69 0.05 -5.53
#